data_AF-A0AA38IS20-F1
#
_entry.id   AF-A0AA38IS20-F1
#
_cell.length_a   1.000
_cell.length_b   1.000
_cell.length_c   1.000
_cell.angle_alpha   90.00
_cell.angle_beta   90.00
_cell.angle_gamma   90.00
#
_symmetry.space_group_name_H-M   'P 1'
#
loop_
_entity.id
_entity.type
_entity.pdbx_description
1 polymer ?
#
loop_
_entity_poly.entity_id
_entity_poly.type
_entity_poly.pdbx_seq_one_letter_code
_entity_poly.pdbx_strand_id
1 'polypeptide(L)'
;MFQYLLGKRQIEMTATTFKPVNDVSLLTHNKCKLNHSRSAIHQIKKKTIILYLTSTDGEFTEEMSSLMRKFVDFAESFRRSRKSSGCLIKHKENEDYVLYGCVARRGNGVDFEELRKCICEVNEKNKEEQLPHLAIQAGKDQDVNFKIMSVLLYCLRNISITMCWPGDLRALMPSK
;
A
#
# COMPACT_ATOMS: atom_id res chain seq x y z
N MET A 1 25.57 14.04 24.36
CA MET A 1 24.63 15.20 24.35
C MET A 1 23.27 14.76 23.79
N PHE A 2 22.58 13.85 24.49
CA PHE A 2 21.21 13.37 24.16
C PHE A 2 20.32 13.29 25.43
N GLN A 3 20.92 13.34 26.62
CA GLN A 3 20.22 13.28 27.92
C GLN A 3 19.40 14.53 28.26
N TYR A 4 19.62 15.67 27.57
CA TYR A 4 18.94 16.93 27.91
C TYR A 4 17.56 17.11 27.27
N LEU A 5 17.18 16.27 26.30
CA LEU A 5 15.93 16.43 25.54
C LEU A 5 14.74 15.62 26.08
N LEU A 6 14.97 14.66 26.99
CA LEU A 6 13.93 13.70 27.43
C LEU A 6 13.47 13.97 28.87
N GLY A 7 13.25 15.24 29.20
CA GLY A 7 12.71 15.65 30.50
C GLY A 7 11.39 14.94 30.81
N LYS A 8 11.37 14.20 31.93
CA LYS A 8 10.21 13.65 32.66
C LYS A 8 9.21 12.76 31.92
N ARG A 9 9.45 12.34 30.68
CA ARG A 9 8.59 11.36 29.99
C ARG A 9 9.27 9.99 29.98
N GLN A 10 8.61 8.96 30.49
CA GLN A 10 8.99 7.58 30.21
C GLN A 10 8.79 7.34 28.72
N ILE A 11 9.86 7.51 27.95
CA ILE A 11 9.89 7.21 26.52
C ILE A 11 10.52 5.85 26.39
N GLU A 12 9.69 4.84 26.17
CA GLU A 12 10.14 3.49 25.87
C GLU A 12 10.59 3.47 24.40
N MET A 13 11.90 3.43 24.17
CA MET A 13 12.47 3.31 22.84
C MET A 13 12.73 1.83 22.52
N THR A 14 11.85 1.22 21.74
CA THR A 14 12.06 -0.15 21.26
C THR A 14 12.95 -0.11 20.01
N ALA A 15 14.26 -0.23 20.19
CA ALA A 15 15.19 -0.47 19.10
C ALA A 15 15.03 -1.92 18.61
N THR A 16 14.36 -2.10 17.48
CA THR A 16 14.19 -3.43 16.87
C THR A 16 15.34 -3.68 15.91
N THR A 17 16.04 -4.80 16.08
CA THR A 17 16.99 -5.26 15.06
C THR A 17 16.20 -5.74 13.85
N PHE A 18 16.41 -5.12 12.69
CA PHE A 18 15.94 -5.65 11.42
C PHE A 18 16.69 -6.95 11.14
N LYS A 19 16.22 -8.08 11.70
CA LYS A 19 16.57 -9.38 11.16
C LYS A 19 15.94 -9.43 9.75
N PRO A 20 16.69 -9.84 8.71
CA PRO A 20 16.08 -10.14 7.43
C PRO A 20 15.13 -11.32 7.64
N VAL A 21 13.86 -11.03 7.90
CA VAL A 21 12.82 -12.02 7.87
C VAL A 21 12.55 -12.24 6.39
N ASN A 22 13.17 -13.28 5.84
CA ASN A 22 12.96 -13.70 4.45
C ASN A 22 11.51 -14.12 4.18
N ASP A 23 10.66 -14.16 5.22
CA ASP A 23 9.29 -14.60 5.13
C ASP A 23 8.31 -13.68 5.88
N VAL A 24 7.79 -12.68 5.17
CA VAL A 24 6.77 -11.74 5.67
C VAL A 24 5.42 -12.44 5.92
N SER A 25 5.23 -13.68 5.44
CA SER A 25 3.99 -14.44 5.69
C SER A 25 3.79 -14.81 7.16
N LEU A 26 4.86 -14.81 7.96
CA LEU A 26 4.85 -15.05 9.40
C LEU A 26 4.52 -13.80 10.25
N LEU A 27 4.48 -12.62 9.64
CA LEU A 27 4.20 -11.36 10.33
C LEU A 27 2.69 -11.11 10.42
N THR A 28 2.00 -11.80 11.33
CA THR A 28 0.64 -11.42 11.73
C THR A 28 0.68 -10.28 12.75
N HIS A 29 0.84 -9.05 12.28
CA HIS A 29 0.62 -7.86 13.12
C HIS A 29 -0.83 -7.37 12.97
N ASN A 30 -1.43 -6.88 14.07
CA ASN A 30 -2.75 -6.26 14.10
C ASN A 30 -3.92 -7.07 13.50
N LYS A 31 -3.87 -8.42 13.58
CA LYS A 31 -4.83 -9.34 12.96
C LYS A 31 -4.96 -9.17 11.43
N CYS A 32 -3.93 -8.62 10.79
CA CYS A 32 -3.85 -8.54 9.35
C CYS A 32 -3.34 -9.88 8.78
N LYS A 33 -3.87 -10.25 7.60
CA LYS A 33 -3.43 -11.44 6.86
C LYS A 33 -2.90 -11.02 5.49
N LEU A 34 -1.66 -11.38 5.20
CA LEU A 34 -1.08 -11.23 3.87
C LEU A 34 -1.39 -12.45 2.99
N ASN A 35 -1.90 -12.21 1.79
CA ASN A 35 -2.08 -13.21 0.74
C ASN A 35 -1.36 -12.77 -0.53
N HIS A 36 -0.97 -13.74 -1.35
CA HIS A 36 -0.39 -13.51 -2.67
C HIS A 36 -1.37 -13.98 -3.75
N SER A 37 -1.55 -13.19 -4.80
CA SER A 37 -2.39 -13.51 -5.95
C SER A 37 -1.61 -13.41 -7.25
N ARG A 38 -1.81 -14.35 -8.18
CA ARG A 38 -1.21 -14.33 -9.53
C ARG A 38 -2.02 -13.48 -10.53
N SER A 39 -3.11 -12.88 -10.08
CA SER A 39 -4.02 -12.08 -10.88
C SER A 39 -3.56 -10.63 -10.93
N ALA A 40 -3.96 -9.90 -11.97
CA ALA A 40 -3.72 -8.46 -12.04
C ALA A 40 -4.64 -7.71 -11.06
N ILE A 41 -4.23 -6.53 -10.62
CA ILE A 41 -4.96 -5.77 -9.59
C ILE A 41 -6.40 -5.40 -10.00
N HIS A 42 -6.64 -5.20 -11.30
CA HIS A 42 -7.99 -4.94 -11.82
C HIS A 42 -8.95 -6.15 -11.70
N GLN A 43 -8.43 -7.38 -11.56
CA GLN A 43 -9.22 -8.61 -11.47
C GLN A 43 -9.67 -8.93 -10.03
N ILE A 44 -9.36 -8.07 -9.07
CA ILE A 44 -9.63 -8.31 -7.65
C ILE A 44 -11.14 -8.30 -7.34
N LYS A 45 -11.52 -9.18 -6.40
CA LYS A 45 -12.89 -9.43 -5.95
C LYS A 45 -13.51 -8.21 -5.28
N LYS A 46 -14.84 -8.21 -5.23
CA LYS A 46 -15.66 -7.21 -4.55
C LYS A 46 -15.29 -7.06 -3.06
N LYS A 47 -15.75 -5.97 -2.46
CA LYS A 47 -15.48 -5.51 -1.09
C LYS A 47 -13.99 -5.30 -0.80
N THR A 48 -13.30 -4.62 -1.71
CA THR A 48 -11.83 -4.43 -1.62
C THR A 48 -11.41 -2.98 -1.85
N ILE A 49 -10.58 -2.47 -0.95
CA ILE A 49 -9.76 -1.28 -1.20
C ILE A 49 -8.69 -1.63 -2.22
N ILE A 50 -8.65 -0.92 -3.33
CA ILE A 50 -7.60 -1.05 -4.34
C ILE A 50 -6.65 0.13 -4.19
N LEU A 51 -5.40 -0.16 -3.84
CA LEU A 51 -4.36 0.83 -3.62
C LEU A 51 -3.33 0.74 -4.76
N TYR A 52 -3.03 1.88 -5.39
CA TYR A 52 -1.93 2.01 -6.33
C TYR A 52 -0.97 3.12 -5.90
N LEU A 53 0.28 3.06 -6.37
CA LEU A 53 1.30 4.04 -6.03
C LEU A 53 1.51 5.04 -7.18
N THR A 54 1.61 6.32 -6.85
CA THR A 54 1.86 7.41 -7.81
C THR A 54 2.87 8.40 -7.26
N SER A 55 3.40 9.25 -8.14
CA SER A 55 4.29 10.38 -7.85
C SER A 55 3.55 11.71 -8.00
N THR A 56 4.20 12.79 -7.57
CA THR A 56 3.68 14.17 -7.65
C THR A 56 3.61 14.71 -9.07
N ASP A 57 4.46 14.23 -9.96
CA ASP A 57 4.46 14.55 -11.40
C ASP A 57 3.26 13.94 -12.15
N GLY A 58 2.57 12.98 -11.55
CA GLY A 58 1.43 12.31 -12.17
C GLY A 58 1.81 11.38 -13.31
N GLU A 59 3.02 10.79 -13.27
CA GLU A 59 3.42 9.78 -14.25
C GLU A 59 2.44 8.59 -14.26
N PHE A 60 2.05 8.18 -15.47
CA PHE A 60 1.13 7.06 -15.66
C PHE A 60 1.89 5.74 -15.69
N THR A 61 1.53 4.82 -14.79
CA THR A 61 2.21 3.53 -14.65
C THR A 61 1.48 2.39 -15.38
N GLU A 62 2.16 1.25 -15.56
CA GLU A 62 1.54 0.03 -16.09
C GLU A 62 0.40 -0.48 -15.18
N GLU A 63 0.58 -0.39 -13.85
CA GLU A 63 -0.45 -0.71 -12.85
C GLU A 63 -1.72 0.15 -13.09
N MET A 64 -1.53 1.45 -13.27
CA MET A 64 -2.62 2.39 -13.56
C MET A 64 -3.30 2.09 -14.89
N SER A 65 -2.54 1.73 -15.92
CA SER A 65 -3.09 1.31 -17.22
C SER A 65 -3.95 0.06 -17.09
N SER A 66 -3.56 -0.87 -16.20
CA SER A 66 -4.38 -2.03 -15.88
C SER A 66 -5.68 -1.65 -15.17
N LEU A 67 -5.66 -0.66 -14.27
CA LEU A 67 -6.83 -0.20 -13.53
C LEU A 67 -7.85 0.51 -14.43
N MET A 68 -7.40 1.24 -15.46
CA MET A 68 -8.27 1.87 -16.45
C MET A 68 -9.21 0.88 -17.16
N ARG A 69 -8.82 -0.39 -17.28
CA ARG A 69 -9.67 -1.44 -17.88
C ARG A 69 -10.92 -1.73 -17.06
N LYS A 70 -10.87 -1.50 -15.74
CA LYS A 70 -12.00 -1.69 -14.83
C LYS A 70 -12.71 -0.38 -14.49
N PHE A 71 -11.95 0.71 -14.42
CA PHE A 71 -12.43 2.01 -13.97
C PHE A 71 -12.35 3.02 -15.13
N VAL A 72 -13.44 3.10 -15.91
CA VAL A 72 -13.52 3.89 -17.14
C VAL A 72 -13.08 5.35 -16.94
N ASP A 73 -13.55 6.00 -15.87
CA ASP A 73 -13.28 7.43 -15.60
C ASP A 73 -11.98 7.69 -14.82
N PHE A 74 -11.19 6.63 -14.55
CA PHE A 74 -10.01 6.73 -13.69
C PHE A 74 -8.98 7.70 -14.26
N ALA A 75 -8.71 7.65 -15.56
CA ALA A 75 -7.64 8.46 -16.13
C ALA A 75 -7.93 9.96 -16.10
N GLU A 76 -9.17 10.35 -16.36
CA GLU A 76 -9.59 11.73 -16.27
C GLU A 76 -9.57 12.24 -14.83
N SER A 77 -10.13 11.44 -13.91
CA SER A 77 -10.12 11.75 -12.47
C SER A 77 -8.68 11.88 -11.93
N PHE A 78 -7.78 11.00 -12.36
CA PHE A 78 -6.37 11.06 -12.01
C PHE A 78 -5.67 12.29 -12.57
N ARG A 79 -5.91 12.68 -13.82
CA ARG A 79 -5.28 13.90 -14.37
C ARG A 79 -5.71 15.16 -13.62
N ARG A 80 -6.97 15.22 -13.19
CA ARG A 80 -7.54 16.38 -12.48
C ARG A 80 -7.19 16.42 -10.99
N SER A 81 -6.75 15.30 -10.39
CA SER A 81 -6.44 15.26 -8.97
C SER A 81 -5.18 16.05 -8.63
N ARG A 82 -5.23 16.78 -7.51
CA ARG A 82 -4.05 17.42 -6.92
C ARG A 82 -3.17 16.35 -6.29
N LYS A 83 -1.89 16.31 -6.68
CA LYS A 83 -0.92 15.33 -6.19
C LYS A 83 0.10 16.05 -5.32
N SER A 84 0.11 15.72 -4.04
CA SER A 84 1.09 16.19 -3.06
C SER A 84 1.64 14.99 -2.32
N SER A 85 2.94 15.00 -2.02
CA SER A 85 3.61 13.90 -1.34
C SER A 85 2.88 13.50 -0.06
N GLY A 86 2.68 12.20 0.12
CA GLY A 86 2.02 11.62 1.29
C GLY A 86 0.50 11.70 1.30
N CYS A 87 -0.11 12.32 0.29
CA CYS A 87 -1.56 12.42 0.21
C CYS A 87 -2.17 11.15 -0.39
N LEU A 88 -3.36 10.82 0.11
CA LEU A 88 -4.23 9.81 -0.45
C LEU A 88 -5.25 10.45 -1.40
N ILE A 89 -5.34 9.94 -2.62
CA ILE A 89 -6.26 10.40 -3.65
C ILE A 89 -7.38 9.37 -3.81
N LYS A 90 -8.61 9.76 -3.48
CA LYS A 90 -9.81 8.93 -3.70
C LYS A 90 -10.34 9.16 -5.12
N HIS A 91 -10.47 8.10 -5.93
CA HIS A 91 -10.96 8.21 -7.31
C HIS A 91 -12.37 7.72 -7.52
N LYS A 92 -12.69 6.55 -6.98
CA LYS A 92 -14.01 5.95 -7.14
C LYS A 92 -14.35 5.16 -5.90
N GLU A 93 -15.60 5.28 -5.50
CA GLU A 93 -16.22 4.52 -4.43
C GLU A 93 -17.52 3.94 -4.96
N ASN A 94 -17.70 2.66 -4.75
CA ASN A 94 -18.99 1.99 -4.82
C ASN A 94 -19.04 0.92 -3.70
N GLU A 95 -20.18 0.25 -3.55
CA GLU A 95 -20.38 -0.77 -2.51
C GLU A 95 -19.34 -1.90 -2.54
N ASP A 96 -18.69 -2.11 -3.69
CA ASP A 96 -17.74 -3.20 -3.91
C ASP A 96 -16.28 -2.75 -3.82
N TYR A 97 -15.96 -1.47 -4.07
CA TYR A 97 -14.59 -1.02 -4.29
C TYR A 97 -14.40 0.42 -3.87
N VAL A 98 -13.24 0.69 -3.28
CA VAL A 98 -12.69 2.03 -3.17
C VAL A 98 -11.31 2.05 -3.81
N LEU A 99 -11.10 2.96 -4.75
CA LEU A 99 -9.83 3.14 -5.45
C LEU A 99 -9.06 4.31 -4.87
N TYR A 100 -7.89 4.01 -4.30
CA TYR A 100 -6.97 4.95 -3.69
C TYR A 100 -5.63 5.02 -4.41
N GLY A 101 -5.20 6.23 -4.72
CA GLY A 101 -3.84 6.53 -5.15
C GLY A 101 -3.02 7.09 -3.99
N CYS A 102 -1.91 6.43 -3.65
CA CYS A 102 -0.97 6.95 -2.67
C CYS A 102 0.19 7.67 -3.37
N VAL A 103 0.37 8.96 -3.07
CA VAL A 103 1.46 9.77 -3.62
C VAL A 103 2.75 9.52 -2.84
N ALA A 104 3.40 8.37 -3.09
CA ALA A 104 4.61 7.94 -2.39
C ALA A 104 5.77 7.55 -3.32
N ARG A 105 5.65 7.72 -4.64
CA ARG A 105 6.78 7.46 -5.57
C ARG A 105 7.69 8.68 -5.68
N ARG A 106 9.00 8.41 -5.73
CA ARG A 106 10.04 9.39 -6.09
C ARG A 106 10.98 8.75 -7.12
N GLY A 107 10.85 9.16 -8.38
CA GLY A 107 11.51 8.48 -9.50
C GLY A 107 11.14 6.99 -9.54
N ASN A 108 12.14 6.13 -9.60
CA ASN A 108 11.94 4.67 -9.62
C ASN A 108 11.70 4.04 -8.24
N GLY A 109 11.76 4.84 -7.16
CA GLY A 109 11.66 4.36 -5.78
C GLY A 109 10.32 4.65 -5.10
N VAL A 110 10.16 4.08 -3.91
CA VAL A 110 9.05 4.36 -3.00
C VAL A 110 9.60 5.06 -1.76
N ASP A 111 9.01 6.21 -1.44
CA ASP A 111 9.20 6.91 -0.18
C ASP A 111 8.32 6.26 0.90
N PHE A 112 8.96 5.50 1.79
CA PHE A 112 8.25 4.73 2.82
C PHE A 112 7.65 5.61 3.92
N GLU A 113 8.14 6.83 4.11
CA GLU A 113 7.53 7.76 5.05
C GLU A 113 6.19 8.27 4.50
N GLU A 114 6.19 8.66 3.23
CA GLU A 114 4.98 9.11 2.53
C GLU A 114 3.98 7.96 2.35
N LEU A 115 4.47 6.75 2.04
CA LEU A 115 3.63 5.55 2.03
C LEU A 115 2.96 5.35 3.39
N ARG A 116 3.72 5.41 4.50
CA ARG A 116 3.17 5.25 5.84
C ARG A 116 2.06 6.27 6.12
N LYS A 117 2.24 7.54 5.71
CA LYS A 117 1.21 8.59 5.86
C LYS A 117 -0.06 8.22 5.09
N CYS A 118 0.05 7.80 3.82
CA CYS A 118 -1.10 7.32 3.06
C CYS A 118 -1.81 6.14 3.74
N ILE A 119 -1.07 5.14 4.21
CA ILE A 119 -1.67 3.95 4.82
C ILE A 119 -2.40 4.30 6.13
N CYS A 120 -1.85 5.21 6.92
CA CYS A 120 -2.57 5.75 8.07
C CYS A 120 -3.89 6.41 7.65
N GLU A 121 -3.89 7.21 6.58
CA GLU A 121 -5.12 7.83 6.06
C GLU A 121 -6.12 6.79 5.53
N VAL A 122 -5.65 5.75 4.84
CA VAL A 122 -6.50 4.61 4.41
C VAL A 122 -7.17 3.95 5.62
N ASN A 123 -6.42 3.73 6.70
CA ASN A 123 -6.94 3.11 7.90
C ASN A 123 -8.01 3.98 8.60
N GLU A 124 -7.86 5.30 8.57
CA GLU A 124 -8.86 6.22 9.08
C GLU A 124 -10.14 6.20 8.23
N LYS A 125 -10.01 6.30 6.90
CA LYS A 125 -11.17 6.25 5.98
C LYS A 125 -11.89 4.89 6.01
N ASN A 126 -11.16 3.79 6.18
CA ASN A 126 -11.75 2.46 6.23
C ASN A 126 -12.58 2.18 7.50
N LYS A 127 -12.53 3.05 8.52
CA LYS A 127 -13.46 2.96 9.67
C LYS A 127 -14.91 3.19 9.23
N GLU A 128 -15.11 4.05 8.23
CA GLU A 128 -16.41 4.37 7.66
C GLU A 128 -16.77 3.38 6.54
N GLU A 129 -15.81 3.06 5.66
CA GLU A 129 -16.03 2.19 4.49
C GLU A 129 -16.18 0.70 4.86
N GLN A 130 -15.57 0.27 5.97
CA GLN A 130 -15.63 -1.10 6.50
C GLN A 130 -15.29 -2.20 5.49
N LEU A 131 -14.36 -1.91 4.57
CA LEU A 131 -13.91 -2.89 3.59
C LEU A 131 -12.91 -3.87 4.22
N PRO A 132 -13.17 -5.20 4.14
CA PRO A 132 -12.36 -6.21 4.81
C PRO A 132 -11.07 -6.59 4.06
N HIS A 133 -10.89 -6.09 2.84
CA HIS A 133 -9.79 -6.45 1.97
C HIS A 133 -9.08 -5.21 1.43
N LEU A 134 -7.76 -5.31 1.26
CA LEU A 134 -6.94 -4.34 0.53
C LEU A 134 -6.08 -5.09 -0.49
N ALA A 135 -5.98 -4.56 -1.71
CA ALA A 135 -5.13 -5.10 -2.75
C ALA A 135 -4.18 -4.03 -3.31
N ILE A 136 -2.95 -4.45 -3.59
CA ILE A 136 -1.90 -3.63 -4.20
C ILE A 136 -1.09 -4.49 -5.18
N GLN A 137 -0.54 -3.90 -6.24
CA GLN A 137 0.29 -4.62 -7.19
C GLN A 137 1.77 -4.60 -6.79
N ALA A 138 2.44 -5.74 -6.96
CA ALA A 138 3.88 -5.84 -6.82
C ALA A 138 4.61 -5.05 -7.92
N GLY A 139 5.77 -4.52 -7.56
CA GLY A 139 6.77 -3.99 -8.49
C GLY A 139 7.81 -5.05 -8.87
N LYS A 140 8.75 -4.67 -9.74
CA LYS A 140 9.86 -5.52 -10.19
C LYS A 140 10.93 -5.73 -9.10
N ASP A 141 11.01 -4.81 -8.14
CA ASP A 141 11.98 -4.84 -7.04
C ASP A 141 11.40 -5.61 -5.83
N GLN A 142 11.99 -6.76 -5.51
CA GLN A 142 11.56 -7.61 -4.41
C GLN A 142 11.76 -6.94 -3.04
N ASP A 143 12.87 -6.23 -2.81
CA ASP A 143 13.15 -5.58 -1.53
C ASP A 143 12.15 -4.45 -1.27
N VAL A 144 11.80 -3.70 -2.32
CA VAL A 144 10.74 -2.69 -2.24
C VAL A 144 9.40 -3.35 -1.92
N ASN A 145 9.06 -4.46 -2.57
CA ASN A 145 7.84 -5.20 -2.27
C ASN A 145 7.79 -5.68 -0.81
N PHE A 146 8.89 -6.21 -0.27
CA PHE A 146 8.97 -6.64 1.13
C PHE A 146 8.76 -5.49 2.12
N LYS A 147 9.33 -4.31 1.83
CA LYS A 147 9.13 -3.11 2.65
C LYS A 147 7.70 -2.60 2.56
N ILE A 148 7.08 -2.58 1.37
CA ILE A 148 5.67 -2.23 1.20
C ILE A 148 4.79 -3.16 2.03
N MET A 149 4.96 -4.48 1.92
CA MET A 149 4.19 -5.46 2.67
C MET A 149 4.36 -5.27 4.19
N SER A 150 5.58 -5.01 4.65
CA SER A 150 5.87 -4.71 6.06
C SER A 150 5.14 -3.46 6.56
N VAL A 151 5.15 -2.36 5.78
CA VAL A 151 4.43 -1.12 6.13
C VAL A 151 2.92 -1.37 6.20
N LEU A 152 2.36 -2.10 5.22
CA LEU A 152 0.94 -2.44 5.21
C LEU A 152 0.53 -3.27 6.44
N LEU A 153 1.29 -4.31 6.76
CA LEU A 153 1.03 -5.17 7.92
C LEU A 153 1.16 -4.42 9.25
N TYR A 154 2.08 -3.46 9.33
CA TYR A 154 2.30 -2.69 10.55
C TYR A 154 1.23 -1.61 10.76
N CYS A 155 0.82 -0.92 9.69
CA CYS A 155 -0.08 0.23 9.79
C CYS A 155 -1.57 -0.14 9.74
N LEU A 156 -1.94 -1.15 8.94
CA LEU A 156 -3.33 -1.55 8.81
C LEU A 156 -3.76 -2.42 9.99
N ARG A 157 -5.07 -2.46 10.26
CA ARG A 157 -5.67 -3.28 11.31
C ARG A 157 -6.88 -4.05 10.80
N ASN A 158 -7.00 -5.31 11.20
CA ASN A 158 -8.16 -6.17 10.91
C ASN A 158 -8.53 -6.27 9.42
N ILE A 159 -7.55 -6.21 8.51
CA ILE A 159 -7.78 -6.25 7.06
C ILE A 159 -6.95 -7.37 6.42
N SER A 160 -7.49 -7.99 5.38
CA SER A 160 -6.72 -8.95 4.58
C SER A 160 -6.07 -8.24 3.39
N ILE A 161 -4.75 -8.27 3.35
CA ILE A 161 -3.92 -7.63 2.33
C ILE A 161 -3.62 -8.66 1.23
N THR A 162 -3.81 -8.28 -0.03
CA THR A 162 -3.49 -9.10 -1.20
C THR A 162 -2.46 -8.40 -2.06
N MET A 163 -1.25 -8.97 -2.12
CA MET A 163 -0.20 -8.55 -3.04
C MET A 163 -0.39 -9.25 -4.40
N CYS A 164 -0.56 -8.48 -5.46
CA CYS A 164 -0.87 -8.98 -6.81
C CYS A 164 0.40 -9.08 -7.66
N TRP A 165 0.65 -10.26 -8.24
CA TRP A 165 1.83 -10.61 -9.04
C TRP A 165 1.40 -11.01 -10.46
N PRO A 166 1.03 -10.05 -11.34
CA PRO A 166 0.62 -10.35 -12.71
C PRO A 166 1.80 -10.65 -13.65
N GLY A 167 1.53 -11.41 -14.72
CA GLY A 167 2.49 -11.61 -15.82
C GLY A 167 3.86 -12.12 -15.34
N ASP A 168 4.92 -11.42 -15.76
CA ASP A 168 6.31 -11.75 -15.44
C ASP A 168 6.63 -11.62 -13.94
N LEU A 169 5.85 -10.82 -13.20
CA LEU A 169 6.02 -10.67 -11.75
C LEU A 169 5.67 -11.96 -10.99
N ARG A 170 4.97 -12.91 -11.62
CA ARG A 170 4.68 -14.22 -11.01
C ARG A 170 5.93 -14.97 -10.60
N ALA A 171 7.03 -14.81 -11.34
CA ALA A 171 8.31 -15.44 -11.04
C ALA A 171 8.96 -14.88 -9.76
N LEU A 172 8.60 -13.65 -9.37
CA LEU A 172 9.12 -12.96 -8.19
C LEU A 172 8.28 -13.19 -6.93
N MET A 173 7.15 -13.90 -7.06
CA MET A 173 6.25 -14.18 -5.94
C MET A 173 6.94 -15.09 -4.91
N PRO A 174 6.93 -14.73 -3.61
CA PRO A 174 7.49 -15.60 -2.57
C PRO A 174 6.87 -17.00 -2.60
N SER A 175 7.71 -18.02 -2.52
CA SER A 175 7.26 -19.41 -2.30
C SER A 175 6.69 -19.53 -0.88
N LYS A 176 5.61 -20.30 -0.74
CA LYS A 176 5.04 -20.68 0.56
C LYS A 176 5.94 -21.64 1.31
#